data_AF-A0A2G5R166-F1
#
_entry.id   AF-A0A2G5R166-F1
#
_cell.length_a   1.000
_cell.length_b   1.000
_cell.length_c   1.000
_cell.angle_alpha   90.00
_cell.angle_beta   90.00
_cell.angle_gamma   90.00
#
_symmetry.space_group_name_H-M   'P 1'
#
loop_
_entity.id
_entity.type
_entity.pdbx_description
1 polymer ?
#
loop_
_entity_poly.entity_id
_entity_poly.type
_entity_poly.pdbx_seq_one_letter_code
_entity_poly.pdbx_strand_id
1 'polypeptide(L)'
;MAAVKRGFPPVVDANVRVLILGSLPGEASLAARQYYGNPRNAFWRLMERVLDVSLTPLPYEERLAALLARGVGLWDVIAEAQRPGSLDAAIRDPAANDLLALIETLPSLKGVAFNGGTAAKLGGKLLGDRVPTLALPSSSPAHAARTFEQKLEAWRSLASFLQPHGS
;
A
#
# COMPACT_ATOMS: atom_id res chain seq x y z
N MET A 1 -0.77 26.70 11.44
CA MET A 1 -1.05 25.30 11.83
C MET A 1 -0.92 24.43 10.60
N ALA A 2 -0.30 23.25 10.69
CA ALA A 2 -0.22 22.34 9.55
C ALA A 2 -1.62 21.76 9.27
N ALA A 3 -2.06 21.76 8.02
CA ALA A 3 -3.34 21.15 7.64
C ALA A 3 -3.33 19.64 7.96
N VAL A 4 -4.43 19.15 8.55
CA VAL A 4 -4.64 17.72 8.79
C VAL A 4 -4.88 17.04 7.44
N LYS A 5 -4.12 15.99 7.17
CA LYS A 5 -4.26 15.14 5.99
C LYS A 5 -4.96 13.87 6.38
N ARG A 6 -5.88 13.42 5.52
CA ARG A 6 -6.69 12.21 5.72
C ARG A 6 -6.33 11.18 4.64
N GLY A 7 -6.25 9.91 5.03
CA GLY A 7 -6.13 8.79 4.11
C GLY A 7 -7.39 8.60 3.26
N PHE A 8 -7.35 7.65 2.34
CA PHE A 8 -8.53 7.26 1.57
C PHE A 8 -9.21 6.02 2.19
N PRO A 9 -10.46 5.71 1.78
CA PRO A 9 -11.09 4.44 2.11
C PRO A 9 -10.30 3.24 1.58
N PRO A 10 -10.40 2.06 2.21
CA PRO A 10 -9.74 0.86 1.71
C PRO A 10 -10.32 0.45 0.35
N VAL A 11 -9.45 0.02 -0.56
CA VAL A 11 -9.81 -0.61 -1.83
C VAL A 11 -9.66 -2.11 -1.65
N VAL A 12 -10.77 -2.79 -1.36
CA VAL A 12 -10.80 -4.23 -1.03
C VAL A 12 -12.06 -4.91 -1.55
N ASP A 13 -11.98 -6.23 -1.70
CA ASP A 13 -13.11 -7.13 -1.90
C ASP A 13 -12.87 -8.46 -1.15
N ALA A 14 -13.83 -9.39 -1.21
CA ALA A 14 -13.72 -10.69 -0.52
C ALA A 14 -12.59 -11.60 -1.05
N ASN A 15 -12.03 -11.30 -2.22
CA ASN A 15 -10.98 -12.07 -2.89
C ASN A 15 -9.57 -11.52 -2.61
N VAL A 16 -9.46 -10.42 -1.86
CA VAL A 16 -8.16 -9.86 -1.45
C VAL A 16 -7.37 -10.91 -0.66
N ARG A 17 -6.19 -11.26 -1.17
CA ARG A 17 -5.22 -12.18 -0.57
C ARG A 17 -4.06 -11.44 0.04
N VAL A 18 -3.69 -10.28 -0.51
CA VAL A 18 -2.68 -9.41 0.09
C VAL A 18 -3.20 -7.98 0.17
N LEU A 19 -3.13 -7.39 1.36
CA LEU A 19 -3.44 -5.98 1.58
C LEU A 19 -2.13 -5.19 1.62
N ILE A 20 -1.94 -4.25 0.69
CA ILE A 20 -0.78 -3.37 0.67
C ILE A 20 -1.11 -2.09 1.44
N LEU A 21 -0.35 -1.82 2.50
CA LEU A 21 -0.53 -0.66 3.36
C LEU A 21 0.56 0.38 3.16
N GLY A 22 0.17 1.56 2.68
CA GLY A 22 0.98 2.77 2.72
C GLY A 22 1.05 3.37 4.13
N SER A 23 1.89 4.40 4.31
CA SER A 23 1.92 5.17 5.55
C SER A 23 0.77 6.18 5.59
N LEU A 24 0.84 7.21 4.76
CA LEU A 24 -0.20 8.22 4.54
C LEU A 24 -0.06 8.80 3.11
N PRO A 25 -1.15 8.98 2.34
CA PRO A 25 -1.06 9.44 0.95
C PRO A 25 -0.34 10.79 0.82
N GLY A 26 0.60 10.88 -0.12
CA GLY A 26 1.36 12.11 -0.41
C GLY A 26 0.48 13.25 -0.94
N GLU A 27 1.01 14.48 -0.97
CA GLU A 27 0.29 15.67 -1.50
C GLU A 27 -0.30 15.44 -2.89
N ALA A 28 0.49 14.89 -3.82
CA ALA A 28 0.03 14.62 -5.18
C ALA A 28 -1.06 13.53 -5.21
N SER A 29 -0.99 12.54 -4.33
CA SER A 29 -2.05 11.53 -4.19
C SER A 29 -3.34 12.16 -3.66
N LEU A 30 -3.24 13.00 -2.62
CA LEU A 30 -4.38 13.72 -2.03
C LEU A 30 -5.03 14.68 -3.04
N ALA A 31 -4.23 15.45 -3.77
CA ALA A 31 -4.71 16.36 -4.82
C ALA A 31 -5.42 15.59 -5.95
N ALA A 32 -4.88 14.44 -6.37
CA ALA A 32 -5.50 13.58 -7.36
C ALA A 32 -6.68 12.75 -6.82
N ARG A 33 -6.84 12.66 -5.49
CA ARG A 33 -7.74 11.71 -4.80
C ARG A 33 -7.50 10.26 -5.22
N GLN A 34 -6.23 9.90 -5.40
CA GLN A 34 -5.82 8.60 -5.93
C GLN A 34 -4.68 8.01 -5.12
N TYR A 35 -4.80 6.72 -4.78
CA TYR A 35 -3.67 5.93 -4.31
C TYR A 35 -2.52 6.04 -5.30
N TYR A 36 -1.34 6.39 -4.80
CA TYR A 36 -0.12 6.51 -5.60
C TYR A 36 -0.27 7.43 -6.83
N GLY A 37 -1.14 8.44 -6.80
CA GLY A 37 -1.38 9.39 -7.89
C GLY A 37 -0.21 10.29 -8.31
N ASN A 38 0.93 10.25 -7.62
CA ASN A 38 2.15 10.92 -8.10
C ASN A 38 2.75 10.13 -9.28
N PRO A 39 2.89 10.71 -10.50
CA PRO A 39 3.44 9.99 -11.65
C PRO A 39 4.88 9.47 -11.44
N ARG A 40 5.63 10.06 -10.50
CA ARG A 40 6.97 9.60 -10.12
C ARG A 40 6.96 8.45 -9.11
N ASN A 41 5.80 8.05 -8.58
CA ASN A 41 5.69 6.90 -7.69
C ASN A 41 5.78 5.61 -8.51
N ALA A 42 6.69 4.72 -8.12
CA ALA A 42 6.95 3.49 -8.86
C ALA A 42 5.90 2.40 -8.62
N PHE A 43 4.91 2.61 -7.74
CA PHE A 43 3.95 1.60 -7.31
C PHE A 43 3.30 0.88 -8.49
N TRP A 44 2.67 1.62 -9.41
CA TRP A 44 1.97 1.03 -10.55
C TRP A 44 2.92 0.21 -11.43
N ARG A 45 4.09 0.75 -11.74
CA ARG A 45 5.13 0.04 -12.52
C ARG A 45 5.67 -1.21 -11.82
N LEU A 46 5.80 -1.19 -10.50
CA LEU A 46 6.21 -2.36 -9.71
C LEU A 46 5.14 -3.43 -9.79
N MET A 47 3.88 -3.06 -9.58
CA MET A 47 2.75 -3.99 -9.63
C MET A 47 2.54 -4.59 -11.02
N GLU A 48 2.79 -3.84 -12.11
CA GLU A 48 2.75 -4.41 -13.46
C GLU A 48 3.68 -5.60 -13.61
N ARG A 49 4.92 -5.47 -13.09
CA ARG A 49 5.94 -6.50 -13.19
C ARG A 49 5.73 -7.64 -12.21
N VAL A 50 5.12 -7.38 -11.05
CA VAL A 50 4.80 -8.40 -10.05
C VAL A 50 3.60 -9.26 -10.50
N LEU A 51 2.59 -8.63 -11.09
CA LEU A 51 1.36 -9.31 -11.50
C LEU A 51 1.37 -9.80 -12.94
N ASP A 52 2.32 -9.33 -13.76
CA ASP A 52 2.31 -9.53 -15.21
C ASP A 52 0.98 -9.04 -15.82
N VAL A 53 0.63 -7.79 -15.48
CA VAL A 53 -0.58 -7.09 -15.94
C VAL A 53 -0.21 -5.67 -16.31
N SER A 54 -0.71 -5.15 -17.43
CA SER A 54 -0.53 -3.75 -17.76
C SER A 54 -1.49 -2.89 -16.91
N LEU A 55 -0.94 -1.98 -16.11
CA LEU A 55 -1.67 -1.12 -15.18
C LEU A 55 -1.46 0.36 -15.49
N THR A 56 -0.23 0.77 -15.79
CA THR A 56 0.13 2.16 -16.07
C THR A 56 -0.64 2.82 -17.22
N PRO A 57 -1.01 2.13 -18.33
CA PRO A 57 -1.84 2.76 -19.35
C PRO A 57 -3.32 2.84 -18.97
N LEU A 58 -3.77 2.07 -17.99
CA LEU A 58 -5.18 2.03 -17.61
C LEU A 58 -5.59 3.32 -16.85
N PRO A 59 -6.85 3.76 -16.97
CA PRO A 59 -7.47 4.70 -16.05
C PRO A 59 -7.43 4.22 -14.60
N TYR A 60 -7.48 5.13 -13.63
CA TYR A 60 -7.30 4.80 -12.21
C TYR A 60 -8.26 3.73 -11.70
N GLU A 61 -9.56 3.83 -12.00
CA GLU A 61 -10.56 2.83 -11.57
C GLU A 61 -10.27 1.44 -12.17
N GLU A 62 -9.84 1.38 -13.43
CA GLU A 62 -9.45 0.13 -14.08
C GLU A 62 -8.17 -0.47 -13.47
N ARG A 63 -7.24 0.36 -13.01
CA ARG A 63 -6.08 -0.12 -12.24
C ARG A 63 -6.49 -0.77 -10.93
N LEU A 64 -7.44 -0.16 -10.20
CA LEU A 64 -7.96 -0.73 -8.96
C LEU A 64 -8.66 -2.06 -9.20
N ALA A 65 -9.52 -2.11 -10.22
CA ALA A 65 -10.20 -3.36 -10.61
C ALA A 65 -9.20 -4.45 -11.00
N ALA A 66 -8.15 -4.12 -11.75
CA ALA A 66 -7.12 -5.07 -12.13
C ALA A 66 -6.30 -5.59 -10.93
N LEU A 67 -6.04 -4.75 -9.92
CA LEU A 67 -5.41 -5.18 -8.67
C LEU A 67 -6.31 -6.15 -7.89
N LEU A 68 -7.59 -5.80 -7.72
CA LEU A 68 -8.58 -6.63 -7.02
C LEU A 68 -8.77 -7.98 -7.72
N ALA A 69 -8.84 -7.99 -9.05
CA ALA A 69 -8.92 -9.21 -9.85
C ALA A 69 -7.71 -10.14 -9.67
N ARG A 70 -6.56 -9.61 -9.21
CA ARG A 70 -5.38 -10.41 -8.84
C ARG A 70 -5.27 -10.68 -7.34
N GLY A 71 -6.22 -10.22 -6.53
CA GLY A 71 -6.27 -10.42 -5.08
C GLY A 71 -5.41 -9.43 -4.29
N VAL A 72 -5.16 -8.24 -4.86
CA VAL A 72 -4.40 -7.16 -4.20
C VAL A 72 -5.36 -6.05 -3.76
N GLY A 73 -5.43 -5.81 -2.45
CA GLY A 73 -6.12 -4.67 -1.87
C GLY A 73 -5.16 -3.54 -1.49
N LEU A 74 -5.66 -2.31 -1.38
CA LEU A 74 -4.88 -1.12 -0.99
C LEU A 74 -5.51 -0.41 0.20
N TRP A 75 -4.69 0.04 1.14
CA TRP A 75 -5.09 1.03 2.14
C TRP A 75 -3.86 1.75 2.74
N ASP A 76 -4.05 2.47 3.83
CA ASP A 76 -2.98 3.12 4.58
C ASP A 76 -3.06 2.78 6.07
N VAL A 77 -1.92 2.80 6.77
CA VAL A 77 -1.86 2.63 8.22
C VAL A 77 -2.43 3.84 8.96
N ILE A 78 -2.19 5.05 8.44
CA ILE A 78 -2.58 6.31 9.10
C ILE A 78 -3.87 6.84 8.47
N ALA A 79 -4.91 6.96 9.30
CA ALA A 79 -6.19 7.55 8.94
C ALA A 79 -6.07 9.06 8.78
N GLU A 80 -5.40 9.73 9.71
CA GLU A 80 -5.14 11.16 9.65
C GLU A 80 -3.87 11.55 10.41
N ALA A 81 -3.21 12.61 9.95
CA ALA A 81 -2.09 13.22 10.64
C ALA A 81 -1.85 14.66 10.19
N GLN A 82 -1.16 15.44 11.01
CA GLN A 82 -0.56 16.70 10.56
C GLN A 82 0.76 16.38 9.87
N ARG A 83 0.89 16.76 8.58
CA ARG A 83 2.16 16.56 7.86
C ARG A 83 2.40 17.71 6.88
N PRO A 84 3.31 18.65 7.17
CA PRO A 84 3.81 19.59 6.17
C PRO A 84 4.50 18.83 5.02
N GLY A 85 4.07 19.06 3.77
CA GLY A 85 4.63 18.37 2.60
C GLY A 85 4.37 16.85 2.57
N SER A 86 5.23 16.11 1.86
CA SER A 86 5.00 14.69 1.54
C SER A 86 5.96 13.71 2.25
N LEU A 87 6.89 14.20 3.07
CA LEU A 87 7.87 13.37 3.75
C LEU A 87 7.29 12.78 5.04
N ASP A 88 7.40 11.46 5.20
CA ASP A 88 6.93 10.77 6.41
C ASP A 88 7.61 11.25 7.70
N ALA A 89 8.86 11.71 7.61
CA ALA A 89 9.59 12.29 8.74
C ALA A 89 8.90 13.54 9.32
N ALA A 90 7.97 14.17 8.57
CA ALA A 90 7.22 15.33 9.01
C ALA A 90 5.83 14.99 9.61
N ILE A 91 5.48 13.70 9.74
CA ILE A 91 4.22 13.26 10.34
C ILE A 91 4.20 13.60 11.84
N ARG A 92 3.12 14.25 12.27
CA ARG A 92 2.81 14.61 13.66
C ARG A 92 1.39 14.18 13.99
N ASP A 93 1.18 13.75 15.23
CA ASP A 93 -0.10 13.31 15.78
C ASP A 93 -0.85 12.30 14.89
N PRO A 94 -0.23 11.16 14.52
CA PRO A 94 -0.88 10.20 13.64
C PRO A 94 -1.99 9.45 14.38
N ALA A 95 -3.20 9.49 13.81
CA ALA A 95 -4.28 8.57 14.14
C ALA A 95 -4.26 7.41 13.15
N ALA A 96 -4.16 6.18 13.66
CA ALA A 96 -4.13 4.99 12.82
C ALA A 96 -5.55 4.59 12.37
N ASN A 97 -5.63 3.96 11.20
CA ASN A 97 -6.81 3.22 10.79
C ASN A 97 -7.01 1.97 11.65
N ASP A 98 -8.25 1.51 11.77
CA ASP A 98 -8.55 0.23 12.42
C ASP A 98 -8.25 -0.94 11.47
N LEU A 99 -6.97 -1.31 11.43
CA LEU A 99 -6.48 -2.38 10.57
C LEU A 99 -7.05 -3.74 10.97
N LEU A 100 -7.26 -3.97 12.27
CA LEU A 100 -7.78 -5.24 12.79
C LEU A 100 -9.22 -5.46 12.33
N ALA A 101 -10.07 -4.45 12.51
CA ALA A 101 -11.45 -4.51 12.05
C ALA A 101 -11.53 -4.81 10.54
N LEU A 102 -10.66 -4.20 9.72
CA LEU A 102 -10.66 -4.48 8.29
C LEU A 102 -10.23 -5.91 7.97
N ILE A 103 -9.08 -6.39 8.49
CA ILE A 103 -8.57 -7.72 8.12
C ILE A 103 -9.52 -8.85 8.51
N GLU A 104 -10.30 -8.68 9.59
CA GLU A 104 -11.33 -9.64 10.01
C GLU A 104 -12.47 -9.77 9.00
N THR A 105 -12.69 -8.76 8.14
CA THR A 105 -13.69 -8.80 7.08
C THR A 105 -13.20 -9.42 5.77
N LEU A 106 -11.91 -9.78 5.67
CA LEU A 106 -11.28 -10.25 4.44
C LEU A 106 -11.01 -11.78 4.51
N PRO A 107 -11.97 -12.63 4.10
CA PRO A 107 -11.88 -14.08 4.32
C PRO A 107 -10.74 -14.75 3.52
N SER A 108 -10.33 -14.15 2.41
CA SER A 108 -9.26 -14.67 1.55
C SER A 108 -7.86 -14.18 1.94
N LEU A 109 -7.75 -13.29 2.93
CA LEU A 109 -6.50 -12.62 3.27
C LEU A 109 -5.43 -13.63 3.72
N LYS A 110 -4.25 -13.54 3.10
CA LYS A 110 -3.07 -14.36 3.39
C LYS A 110 -1.93 -13.55 3.99
N GLY A 111 -1.90 -12.24 3.76
CA GLY A 111 -0.82 -11.40 4.23
C GLY A 111 -1.10 -9.91 4.14
N VAL A 112 -0.33 -9.13 4.89
CA VAL A 112 -0.26 -7.68 4.79
C VAL A 112 1.14 -7.27 4.37
N ALA A 113 1.24 -6.44 3.33
CA ALA A 113 2.51 -5.92 2.86
C ALA A 113 2.63 -4.42 3.13
N PHE A 114 3.63 -4.01 3.88
CA PHE A 114 3.85 -2.61 4.23
C PHE A 114 4.75 -1.92 3.22
N ASN A 115 4.24 -0.88 2.55
CA ASN A 115 4.98 -0.08 1.59
C ASN A 115 5.82 1.01 2.30
N GLY A 116 6.99 0.61 2.80
CA GLY A 116 7.95 1.50 3.47
C GLY A 116 8.06 1.28 4.98
N GLY A 117 9.18 1.75 5.55
CA GLY A 117 9.52 1.51 6.96
C GLY A 117 8.56 2.15 7.96
N THR A 118 7.99 3.32 7.65
CA THR A 118 6.98 3.98 8.49
C THR A 118 5.73 3.11 8.63
N ALA A 119 5.21 2.62 7.50
CA ALA A 119 4.05 1.73 7.47
C ALA A 119 4.33 0.44 8.24
N ALA A 120 5.49 -0.18 8.00
CA ALA A 120 5.87 -1.41 8.69
C ALA A 120 5.99 -1.25 10.21
N LYS A 121 6.61 -0.15 10.67
CA LYS A 121 6.80 0.12 12.10
C LYS A 121 5.48 0.38 12.82
N LEU A 122 4.58 1.15 12.22
CA LEU A 122 3.30 1.51 12.84
C LEU A 122 2.30 0.36 12.71
N GLY A 123 2.10 -0.16 11.51
CA GLY A 123 1.12 -1.19 11.23
C GLY A 123 1.50 -2.55 11.84
N GLY A 124 2.79 -2.91 11.87
CA GLY A 124 3.25 -4.16 12.49
C GLY A 124 2.91 -4.23 13.99
N LYS A 125 2.97 -3.10 14.71
CA LYS A 125 2.56 -3.02 16.11
C LYS A 125 1.05 -3.21 16.30
N LEU A 126 0.25 -2.71 15.36
CA LEU A 126 -1.21 -2.79 15.40
C LEU A 126 -1.70 -4.19 15.06
N LEU A 127 -1.08 -4.84 14.07
CA LEU A 127 -1.46 -6.17 13.62
C LEU A 127 -0.92 -7.30 14.50
N GLY A 128 0.26 -7.12 15.11
CA GLY A 128 0.94 -8.20 15.83
C GLY A 128 1.08 -9.45 14.95
N ASP A 129 0.74 -10.62 15.51
CA ASP A 129 0.84 -11.92 14.83
C ASP A 129 -0.48 -12.39 14.21
N ARG A 130 -1.47 -11.49 14.06
CA ARG A 130 -2.82 -11.85 13.54
C ARG A 130 -2.81 -12.33 12.10
N VAL A 131 -1.86 -11.84 11.30
CA VAL A 131 -1.71 -12.16 9.88
C VAL A 131 -0.23 -12.08 9.51
N PRO A 132 0.28 -12.92 8.59
CA PRO A 132 1.63 -12.76 8.08
C PRO A 132 1.88 -11.36 7.53
N THR A 133 3.05 -10.79 7.84
CA THR A 133 3.43 -9.45 7.36
C THR A 133 4.71 -9.46 6.53
N LEU A 134 4.78 -8.55 5.57
CA LEU A 134 5.94 -8.36 4.69
C LEU A 134 6.31 -6.87 4.63
N ALA A 135 7.55 -6.53 4.95
CA ALA A 135 8.05 -5.17 4.84
C ALA A 135 8.69 -4.93 3.47
N LEU A 136 8.11 -4.04 2.67
CA LEU A 136 8.59 -3.68 1.33
C LEU A 136 9.34 -2.35 1.33
N PRO A 137 10.34 -2.15 0.44
CA PRO A 137 10.90 -0.84 0.21
C PRO A 137 9.84 0.10 -0.34
N SER A 138 9.88 1.37 0.07
CA SER A 138 8.90 2.36 -0.38
C SER A 138 8.93 2.55 -1.90
N SER A 139 7.75 2.54 -2.52
CA SER A 139 7.55 2.86 -3.93
C SER A 139 7.68 4.37 -4.24
N SER A 140 7.75 5.22 -3.21
CA SER A 140 7.89 6.67 -3.34
C SER A 140 9.22 7.09 -3.97
N PRO A 141 9.25 8.19 -4.76
CA PRO A 141 10.49 8.76 -5.28
C PRO A 141 11.40 9.32 -4.18
N ALA A 142 10.86 9.65 -3.00
CA ALA A 142 11.65 10.16 -1.87
C ALA A 142 12.65 9.13 -1.34
N HIS A 143 12.41 7.84 -1.59
CA HIS A 143 13.34 6.76 -1.27
C HIS A 143 14.17 6.37 -2.50
N ALA A 144 15.05 7.28 -2.93
CA ALA A 144 15.95 7.11 -4.07
C ALA A 144 17.18 6.22 -3.76
N ALA A 145 17.37 5.80 -2.51
CA ALA A 145 18.49 4.94 -2.09
C ALA A 145 18.46 3.52 -2.72
N ARG A 146 17.35 3.12 -3.35
CA ARG A 146 17.22 1.85 -4.07
C ARG A 146 16.80 2.11 -5.51
N THR A 147 17.43 1.39 -6.44
CA THR A 147 17.03 1.40 -7.86
C THR A 147 15.66 0.75 -8.03
N PHE A 148 15.03 0.97 -9.19
CA PHE A 148 13.76 0.32 -9.51
C PHE A 148 13.88 -1.21 -9.42
N GLU A 149 14.95 -1.80 -9.95
CA GLU A 149 15.12 -3.26 -9.95
C GLU A 149 15.33 -3.83 -8.54
N GLN A 150 16.05 -3.12 -7.67
CA GLN A 150 16.18 -3.52 -6.26
C GLN A 150 14.85 -3.45 -5.51
N LYS A 151 13.98 -2.50 -5.86
CA LYS A 151 12.61 -2.46 -5.34
C LYS A 151 11.83 -3.64 -5.90
N LEU A 152 11.85 -3.84 -7.22
CA LEU A 152 11.12 -4.92 -7.88
C LEU A 152 11.44 -6.29 -7.29
N GLU A 153 12.72 -6.57 -7.02
CA GLU A 153 13.12 -7.84 -6.43
C GLU A 153 12.48 -8.10 -5.07
N ALA A 154 12.44 -7.09 -4.20
CA ALA A 154 11.73 -7.20 -2.92
C ALA A 154 10.20 -7.30 -3.10
N TRP A 155 9.63 -6.60 -4.08
CA TRP A 155 8.19 -6.62 -4.35
C TRP A 155 7.71 -7.94 -4.95
N ARG A 156 8.57 -8.70 -5.62
CA ARG A 156 8.26 -10.06 -6.09
C ARG A 156 7.92 -11.03 -4.97
N SER A 157 8.37 -10.77 -3.73
CA SER A 157 7.98 -11.56 -2.57
C SER A 157 6.48 -11.56 -2.30
N LEU A 158 5.70 -10.62 -2.87
CA LEU A 158 4.23 -10.67 -2.84
C LEU A 158 3.64 -11.94 -3.47
N ALA A 159 4.38 -12.61 -4.36
CA ALA A 159 3.94 -13.84 -4.99
C ALA A 159 3.59 -14.94 -3.98
N SER A 160 4.22 -14.97 -2.80
CA SER A 160 3.93 -15.95 -1.75
C SER A 160 2.49 -15.86 -1.22
N PHE A 161 1.85 -14.69 -1.30
CA PHE A 161 0.46 -14.48 -0.91
C PHE A 161 -0.52 -14.61 -2.09
N LEU A 162 -0.02 -14.44 -3.32
CA LEU A 162 -0.81 -14.32 -4.55
C LEU A 162 -0.92 -15.62 -5.35
N GLN A 163 -0.18 -16.66 -5.00
CA GLN A 163 -0.41 -17.98 -5.58
C GLN A 163 -1.63 -18.64 -4.93
N PRO A 164 -2.56 -19.23 -5.71
CA PRO A 164 -3.49 -20.17 -5.13
C PRO A 164 -2.68 -21.28 -4.46
N HIS A 165 -3.04 -21.70 -3.24
CA HIS A 165 -2.55 -22.98 -2.77
C HIS A 165 -3.00 -24.02 -3.78
N GLY A 166 -2.02 -24.68 -4.41
CA GLY A 166 -2.27 -25.72 -5.40
C GLY A 166 -3.24 -26.75 -4.85
N SER A 167 -4.15 -27.17 -5.73
CA SER A 167 -5.05 -28.31 -5.59
C SER A 167 -4.35 -29.56 -5.07
#